data_AF-A0A7X7CQY0-F1
#
_entry.id   AF-A0A7X7CQY0-F1
#
_cell.length_a   1.000
_cell.length_b   1.000
_cell.length_c   1.000
_cell.angle_alpha   90.00
_cell.angle_beta   90.00
_cell.angle_gamma   90.00
#
_symmetry.space_group_name_H-M   'P 1'
#
loop_
_entity.id
_entity.type
_entity.pdbx_description
1 polymer ?
#
loop_
_entity_poly.entity_id
_entity_poly.type
_entity_poly.pdbx_seq_one_letter_code
_entity_poly.pdbx_strand_id
1 'polypeptide(L)'
;QTGQAIVGSPGYVGRRPPRTPADLGRYRLLDFGYRPRGSTWPLRVGRKIVEVPVRGALRASDGEALRHLALAGAGLARLSRYQVTADIRAGRLVAVLERCNPRDTVPVHAVYLGRPGRLPSRVRAVLDFLADELGRDPGLGHGQAASQA
;
A
#
# COMPACT_ATOMS: atom_id res chain seq x y z
N GLN A 1 -10.86 4.08 -0.41
CA GLN A 1 -9.45 4.42 -0.75
C GLN A 1 -8.54 3.96 0.39
N THR A 2 -7.24 3.86 0.21
CA THR A 2 -6.31 3.47 1.29
C THR A 2 -4.99 4.19 1.15
N GLY A 3 -4.44 4.66 2.28
CA GLY A 3 -3.11 5.28 2.29
C GLY A 3 -2.01 4.25 2.06
N GLN A 4 -0.83 4.71 1.66
CA GLN A 4 0.36 3.86 1.54
C GLN A 4 1.26 4.01 2.76
N ALA A 5 2.07 2.98 3.03
CA ALA A 5 3.16 3.02 4.02
C ALA A 5 4.37 2.26 3.48
N ILE A 6 5.58 2.73 3.82
CA ILE A 6 6.80 1.95 3.59
C ILE A 6 7.10 1.18 4.87
N VAL A 7 7.22 -0.13 4.75
CA VAL A 7 7.37 -1.04 5.89
C VAL A 7 8.52 -2.01 5.69
N GLY A 8 9.10 -2.48 6.79
CA GLY A 8 10.03 -3.61 6.83
C GLY A 8 9.98 -4.28 8.21
N SER A 9 10.51 -5.49 8.32
CA SER A 9 10.62 -6.13 9.64
C SER A 9 11.60 -5.36 10.54
N PRO A 10 11.37 -5.31 11.87
CA PRO A 10 12.29 -4.66 12.81
C PRO A 10 13.73 -5.16 12.66
N GLY A 11 13.92 -6.47 12.44
CA GLY A 11 15.23 -7.08 12.26
C GLY A 11 15.94 -6.61 10.98
N TYR A 12 15.20 -6.40 9.89
CA TYR A 12 15.77 -5.89 8.65
C TYR A 12 16.12 -4.40 8.70
N VAL A 13 15.22 -3.58 9.27
CA VAL A 13 15.45 -2.13 9.43
C VAL A 13 16.59 -1.86 10.41
N GLY A 14 16.72 -2.69 11.43
CA GLY A 14 17.77 -2.62 12.42
C GLY A 14 17.77 -1.29 13.20
N ARG A 15 18.94 -0.94 13.75
CA ARG A 15 19.09 0.24 14.63
C ARG A 15 19.17 1.59 13.90
N ARG A 16 19.32 1.59 12.57
CA ARG A 16 19.51 2.81 11.77
C ARG A 16 18.46 2.92 10.65
N PRO A 17 17.18 3.13 10.99
CA PRO A 17 16.11 3.27 10.00
C PRO A 17 16.38 4.42 9.02
N PRO A 18 15.89 4.33 7.76
CA PRO A 18 16.03 5.41 6.79
C PRO A 18 15.31 6.66 7.29
N ARG A 19 15.99 7.81 7.23
CA ARG A 19 15.47 9.11 7.69
C ARG A 19 15.09 10.03 6.55
N THR A 20 15.70 9.81 5.38
CA THR A 20 15.47 10.56 4.16
C THR A 20 15.15 9.62 2.99
N PRO A 21 14.46 10.08 1.94
CA PRO A 21 14.23 9.28 0.74
C PRO A 21 15.52 8.77 0.09
N ALA A 22 16.62 9.52 0.19
CA ALA A 22 17.92 9.11 -0.33
C ALA A 22 18.50 7.88 0.39
N ASP A 23 18.18 7.68 1.68
CA ASP A 23 18.65 6.53 2.45
C ASP A 23 18.13 5.20 1.88
N LEU A 24 17.00 5.22 1.15
CA LEU A 24 16.44 4.03 0.51
C LEU A 24 17.39 3.37 -0.49
N GLY A 25 18.35 4.13 -1.05
CA GLY A 25 19.38 3.58 -1.91
C GLY A 25 20.30 2.55 -1.23
N ARG A 26 20.30 2.48 0.10
CA ARG A 26 21.06 1.50 0.90
C ARG A 26 20.26 0.24 1.26
N TYR A 27 18.95 0.24 0.98
CA TYR A 27 18.06 -0.84 1.33
C TYR A 27 17.66 -1.63 0.09
N ARG A 28 17.41 -2.92 0.27
CA ARG A 28 16.71 -3.72 -0.72
C ARG A 28 15.25 -3.31 -0.70
N LEU A 29 14.75 -2.90 -1.87
CA LEU A 29 13.35 -2.55 -2.06
C LEU A 29 12.61 -3.77 -2.63
N LEU A 30 11.34 -3.90 -2.26
CA LEU A 30 10.44 -4.95 -2.70
C LEU A 30 9.35 -4.29 -3.55
N ASP A 31 9.14 -4.78 -4.77
CA ASP A 31 8.20 -4.16 -5.69
C ASP A 31 7.36 -5.17 -6.47
N PHE A 32 6.28 -4.70 -7.06
CA PHE A 32 5.37 -5.55 -7.80
C PHE A 32 5.99 -6.00 -9.14
N GLY A 33 5.85 -7.28 -9.45
CA GLY A 33 6.33 -7.87 -10.71
C GLY A 33 5.68 -7.25 -11.95
N TYR A 34 4.42 -6.82 -11.83
CA TYR A 34 3.67 -6.18 -12.91
C TYR A 34 4.08 -4.72 -13.17
N ARG A 35 4.87 -4.10 -12.28
CA ARG A 35 5.39 -2.75 -12.52
C ARG A 35 6.56 -2.78 -13.50
N PRO A 36 6.67 -1.78 -14.39
CA PRO A 36 7.81 -1.64 -15.28
C PRO A 36 9.15 -1.70 -14.53
N ARG A 37 10.21 -2.10 -15.23
CA ARG A 37 11.57 -1.93 -14.70
C ARG A 37 11.86 -0.43 -14.59
N GLY A 38 12.44 -0.01 -13.46
CA GLY A 38 12.66 1.41 -13.16
C GLY A 38 11.43 2.14 -12.61
N SER A 39 10.48 1.41 -12.02
CA SER A 39 9.42 2.01 -11.20
C SER A 39 10.00 2.94 -10.13
N THR A 40 9.20 3.92 -9.73
CA THR A 40 9.57 4.90 -8.72
C THR A 40 8.57 4.88 -7.57
N TRP A 41 9.03 5.27 -6.38
CA TRP A 41 8.16 5.53 -5.25
C TRP A 41 8.06 7.04 -5.03
N PRO A 42 6.84 7.60 -5.01
CA PRO A 42 6.65 9.00 -4.67
C PRO A 42 6.92 9.21 -3.19
N LEU A 43 7.80 10.14 -2.87
CA LEU A 43 8.10 10.56 -1.50
C LEU A 43 8.11 12.08 -1.41
N ARG A 44 7.66 12.61 -0.28
CA ARG A 44 7.59 14.04 -0.01
C ARG A 44 8.85 14.54 0.69
N VAL A 45 9.50 15.53 0.10
CA VAL A 45 10.62 16.27 0.69
C VAL A 45 10.23 17.75 0.76
N GLY A 46 9.96 18.23 1.97
CA GLY A 46 9.37 19.54 2.18
C GLY A 46 7.99 19.64 1.51
N ARG A 47 7.88 20.53 0.51
CA ARG A 47 6.65 20.75 -0.28
C ARG A 47 6.65 20.03 -1.63
N LYS A 48 7.74 19.35 -2.00
CA LYS A 48 7.88 18.68 -3.31
C LYS A 48 7.71 17.17 -3.17
N ILE A 49 7.14 16.56 -4.21
CA ILE A 49 7.20 15.10 -4.40
C ILE A 49 8.45 14.79 -5.22
N VAL A 50 9.23 13.82 -4.75
CA VAL A 50 10.40 13.28 -5.42
C VAL A 50 10.13 11.81 -5.73
N GLU A 51 10.50 11.39 -6.93
CA GLU A 51 10.38 10.02 -7.38
C GLU A 51 11.67 9.27 -7.04
N VAL A 52 11.60 8.35 -6.08
CA VAL A 52 12.75 7.52 -5.70
C VAL A 52 12.81 6.27 -6.56
N PRO A 53 13.87 6.06 -7.36
CA PRO A 53 13.95 4.92 -8.25
C PRO A 53 14.12 3.62 -7.45
N VAL A 54 13.31 2.63 -7.82
CA VAL A 54 13.33 1.30 -7.23
C VAL A 54 14.32 0.43 -8.01
N ARG A 55 15.57 0.42 -7.55
CA ARG A 55 16.67 -0.32 -8.21
C ARG A 55 16.88 -1.69 -7.58
N GLY A 56 17.06 -2.72 -8.41
CA GLY A 56 17.43 -4.06 -7.95
C GLY A 56 16.41 -4.74 -7.03
N ALA A 57 15.12 -4.38 -7.16
CA ALA A 57 14.10 -4.89 -6.26
C ALA A 57 13.83 -6.39 -6.44
N LEU A 58 13.62 -7.07 -5.31
CA LEU A 58 12.98 -8.38 -5.31
C LEU A 58 11.51 -8.17 -5.67
N ARG A 59 11.01 -8.97 -6.61
CA ARG A 59 9.68 -8.79 -7.19
C ARG A 59 8.74 -9.91 -6.78
N ALA A 60 7.48 -9.55 -6.51
CA ALA A 60 6.42 -10.52 -6.24
C ALA A 60 5.14 -10.20 -7.03
N SER A 61 4.29 -11.20 -7.21
CA SER A 61 3.06 -11.13 -8.02
C SER A 61 2.00 -10.20 -7.43
N ASP A 62 1.93 -10.12 -6.11
CA ASP A 62 0.85 -9.46 -5.38
C ASP A 62 1.32 -8.88 -4.04
N GLY A 63 0.40 -8.18 -3.37
CA GLY A 63 0.70 -7.45 -2.13
C GLY A 63 0.88 -8.35 -0.91
N GLU A 64 0.23 -9.51 -0.84
CA GLU A 64 0.39 -10.44 0.28
C GLU A 64 1.77 -11.13 0.22
N ALA A 65 2.21 -11.50 -0.97
CA ALA A 65 3.56 -12.00 -1.18
C ALA A 65 4.61 -10.94 -0.77
N LEU A 66 4.43 -9.67 -1.16
CA LEU A 66 5.32 -8.59 -0.71
C LEU A 66 5.28 -8.38 0.81
N ARG A 67 4.10 -8.47 1.43
CA ARG A 67 3.93 -8.37 2.88
C ARG A 67 4.68 -9.50 3.61
N HIS A 68 4.55 -10.74 3.16
CA HIS A 68 5.30 -11.88 3.72
C HIS A 68 6.80 -11.74 3.53
N LEU A 69 7.27 -11.26 2.37
CA LEU A 69 8.69 -10.97 2.15
C LEU A 69 9.21 -9.88 3.10
N ALA A 70 8.43 -8.81 3.33
CA ALA A 70 8.79 -7.77 4.29
C ALA A 70 8.85 -8.31 5.73
N LEU A 71 7.90 -9.14 6.13
CA LEU A 71 7.87 -9.82 7.43
C LEU A 71 9.08 -10.74 7.63
N ALA A 72 9.47 -11.48 6.58
CA ALA A 72 10.65 -12.33 6.56
C ALA A 72 11.98 -11.54 6.52
N GLY A 73 11.93 -10.20 6.46
CA GLY A 73 13.12 -9.36 6.43
C GLY A 73 13.86 -9.37 5.09
N ALA A 74 13.15 -9.61 3.99
CA ALA A 74 13.76 -9.60 2.65
C ALA A 74 14.02 -8.18 2.11
N GLY A 75 13.41 -7.14 2.68
CA GLY A 75 13.51 -5.78 2.17
C GLY A 75 12.47 -4.82 2.76
N LEU A 76 12.46 -3.60 2.22
CA LEU A 76 11.39 -2.61 2.44
C LEU A 76 10.33 -2.74 1.34
N ALA A 77 9.06 -2.73 1.71
CA ALA A 77 7.94 -2.72 0.76
C ALA A 77 7.10 -1.44 0.93
N ARG A 78 6.58 -0.90 -0.17
CA ARG A 78 5.56 0.17 -0.14
C ARG A 78 4.19 -0.45 -0.40
N LEU A 79 3.38 -0.57 0.65
CA LEU A 79 2.10 -1.30 0.63
C LEU A 79 0.95 -0.43 1.17
N SER A 80 -0.27 -0.89 0.88
CA SER A 80 -1.47 -0.25 1.40
C SER A 80 -1.61 -0.45 2.90
N ARG A 81 -2.05 0.57 3.63
CA ARG A 81 -2.17 0.52 5.09
C ARG A 81 -3.09 -0.60 5.58
N TYR A 82 -4.16 -0.91 4.87
CA TYR A 82 -5.06 -2.01 5.28
C TYR A 82 -4.32 -3.35 5.39
N GLN A 83 -3.28 -3.58 4.56
CA GLN A 83 -2.52 -4.83 4.55
C GLN A 83 -1.55 -4.92 5.74
N VAL A 84 -0.99 -3.79 6.17
CA VAL A 84 0.15 -3.78 7.09
C VAL A 84 -0.17 -3.21 8.47
N THR A 85 -1.33 -2.58 8.66
CA THR A 85 -1.73 -1.97 9.94
C THR A 85 -1.73 -2.98 11.08
N ALA A 86 -2.21 -4.19 10.85
CA ALA A 86 -2.24 -5.24 11.87
C ALA A 86 -0.82 -5.66 12.30
N ASP A 87 0.11 -5.81 11.35
CA ASP A 87 1.50 -6.17 11.66
C ASP A 87 2.28 -5.03 12.30
N ILE A 88 1.99 -3.78 11.93
CA ILE A 88 2.57 -2.60 12.57
C ILE A 88 2.10 -2.53 14.03
N ARG A 89 0.80 -2.70 14.28
CA ARG A 89 0.25 -2.74 15.65
C ARG A 89 0.84 -3.87 16.48
N ALA A 90 1.09 -5.03 15.85
CA ALA A 90 1.72 -6.18 16.50
C ALA A 90 3.25 -6.06 16.61
N GLY A 91 3.87 -4.99 16.12
CA GLY A 91 5.33 -4.80 16.12
C GLY A 91 6.10 -5.75 15.20
N ARG A 92 5.43 -6.51 14.33
CA ARG A 92 6.06 -7.40 13.34
C ARG A 92 6.62 -6.65 12.14
N LEU A 93 6.03 -5.49 11.83
CA LEU A 93 6.53 -4.55 10.84
C LEU A 93 6.70 -3.18 11.48
N VAL A 94 7.66 -2.40 10.98
CA VAL A 94 7.83 -1.00 11.35
C VAL A 94 7.62 -0.13 10.12
N ALA A 95 6.85 0.94 10.28
CA ALA A 95 6.69 1.95 9.24
C ALA A 95 7.87 2.92 9.27
N VAL A 96 8.47 3.17 8.10
CA VAL A 96 9.62 4.06 7.92
C VAL A 96 9.26 5.22 7.01
N LEU A 97 10.02 6.32 7.10
CA LEU A 97 9.83 7.51 6.27
C LEU A 97 8.40 8.09 6.30
N GLU A 98 7.65 7.91 7.39
CA GLU A 98 6.27 8.42 7.51
C GLU A 98 6.17 9.94 7.35
N ARG A 99 7.22 10.68 7.75
CA ARG A 99 7.31 12.14 7.53
C ARG A 99 7.45 12.50 6.05
N CYS A 100 8.07 11.62 5.27
CA CYS A 100 8.25 11.73 3.84
C CYS A 100 7.13 11.03 3.06
N ASN A 101 6.10 10.51 3.71
CA ASN A 101 4.96 9.93 3.01
C ASN A 101 4.20 11.04 2.26
N PRO A 102 3.93 10.89 0.95
CA PRO A 102 3.17 11.87 0.19
C PRO A 102 1.69 11.91 0.60
N ARG A 103 1.23 10.95 1.43
CA ARG A 103 -0.17 10.78 1.83
C ARG A 103 -1.09 10.55 0.63
N ASP A 104 -0.54 9.94 -0.41
CA ASP A 104 -1.32 9.48 -1.54
C ASP A 104 -2.23 8.33 -1.12
N THR A 105 -3.38 8.25 -1.78
CA THR A 105 -4.38 7.21 -1.53
C THR A 105 -4.65 6.46 -2.80
N VAL A 106 -4.78 5.14 -2.68
CA VAL A 106 -5.16 4.26 -3.78
C VAL A 106 -6.66 3.98 -3.65
N PRO A 107 -7.46 4.17 -4.70
CA PRO A 107 -8.89 3.87 -4.63
C PRO A 107 -9.13 2.36 -4.52
N VAL A 108 -10.21 2.01 -3.82
CA VAL A 108 -10.68 0.63 -3.70
C VAL A 108 -12.00 0.59 -4.44
N HIS A 109 -12.12 -0.28 -5.44
CA HIS A 109 -13.28 -0.40 -6.29
C HIS A 109 -13.89 -1.80 -6.14
N ALA A 110 -15.22 -1.86 -6.05
CA ALA A 110 -15.96 -3.09 -6.27
C ALA A 110 -16.36 -3.14 -7.74
N VAL A 111 -15.88 -4.16 -8.46
CA VAL A 111 -16.16 -4.34 -9.89
C VAL A 111 -17.07 -5.54 -10.05
N TYR A 112 -18.17 -5.36 -10.78
CA TYR A 112 -19.10 -6.43 -11.11
C TYR A 112 -19.47 -6.35 -12.59
N LEU A 113 -19.80 -7.49 -13.17
CA LEU A 113 -20.29 -7.57 -14.55
C LEU A 113 -21.83 -7.45 -14.53
N GLY A 114 -22.38 -6.49 -15.26
CA GLY A 114 -23.81 -6.25 -15.30
C GLY A 114 -24.19 -5.28 -16.42
N ARG A 115 -25.49 -5.18 -16.73
CA ARG A 115 -26.00 -4.15 -17.64
C ARG A 115 -26.19 -2.84 -16.85
N PRO A 116 -25.82 -1.67 -17.41
CA PRO A 116 -26.11 -0.37 -16.79
C PRO A 116 -27.59 -0.29 -16.37
N GLY A 117 -27.85 0.14 -15.14
CA GLY A 117 -29.20 0.27 -14.59
C GLY A 117 -29.87 -1.01 -14.09
N ARG A 118 -29.29 -2.21 -14.28
CA ARG A 118 -29.81 -3.48 -13.73
C ARG A 118 -28.80 -4.12 -12.79
N LEU A 119 -28.86 -3.72 -11.52
CA LEU A 119 -28.09 -4.34 -10.44
C LEU A 119 -28.95 -5.40 -9.73
N PRO A 120 -28.64 -6.70 -9.83
CA PRO A 120 -29.39 -7.73 -9.11
C PRO A 120 -29.39 -7.48 -7.61
N SER A 121 -30.51 -7.70 -6.93
CA SER A 121 -30.66 -7.36 -5.50
C SER A 121 -29.62 -8.01 -4.59
N ARG A 122 -29.18 -9.23 -4.92
CA ARG A 122 -28.11 -9.92 -4.19
C ARG A 122 -26.75 -9.21 -4.31
N VAL A 123 -26.43 -8.70 -5.50
CA VAL A 123 -25.18 -7.93 -5.72
C VAL A 123 -25.26 -6.61 -4.96
N ARG A 124 -26.40 -5.91 -5.02
CA ARG A 124 -26.62 -4.69 -4.24
C ARG A 124 -26.41 -4.93 -2.75
N ALA A 125 -27.04 -5.96 -2.18
CA ALA A 125 -26.89 -6.29 -0.77
C ALA A 125 -25.43 -6.52 -0.36
N VAL A 126 -24.63 -7.19 -1.20
CA VAL A 126 -23.19 -7.40 -0.94
C VAL A 126 -22.42 -6.07 -1.04
N LEU A 127 -22.71 -5.25 -2.04
CA LEU A 127 -22.05 -3.95 -2.20
C LEU A 127 -22.35 -3.01 -1.04
N ASP A 128 -23.61 -2.96 -0.58
CA ASP A 128 -24.03 -2.16 0.56
C ASP A 128 -23.33 -2.64 1.84
N PHE A 129 -23.30 -3.96 2.07
CA PHE A 129 -22.56 -4.54 3.20
C PHE A 129 -21.06 -4.20 3.17
N LEU A 130 -20.42 -4.33 2.01
CA LEU A 130 -19.01 -3.99 1.85
C LEU A 130 -18.76 -2.50 2.04
N ALA A 131 -19.64 -1.62 1.54
CA ALA A 131 -19.52 -0.18 1.74
C ALA A 131 -19.59 0.19 3.23
N ASP A 132 -20.51 -0.44 3.95
CA ASP A 132 -20.68 -0.27 5.40
C ASP A 132 -19.46 -0.76 6.19
N GLU A 133 -19.02 -1.99 5.96
CA GLU A 133 -17.89 -2.58 6.69
C GLU A 133 -16.57 -1.89 6.37
N LEU A 134 -16.30 -1.59 5.09
CA LEU A 134 -15.07 -0.92 4.69
C LEU A 134 -15.06 0.56 5.11
N GLY A 135 -16.23 1.19 5.26
CA GLY A 135 -16.35 2.52 5.86
C GLY A 135 -16.02 2.56 7.35
N ARG A 136 -16.15 1.43 8.05
CA ARG A 136 -15.81 1.28 9.47
C ARG A 136 -14.33 0.99 9.72
N ASP A 137 -13.57 0.54 8.71
CA ASP A 137 -12.14 0.22 8.85
C ASP A 137 -11.25 1.49 8.78
N PRO A 138 -10.56 1.89 9.86
CA PRO A 138 -9.66 3.04 9.84
C PRO A 138 -8.46 2.89 8.88
N GLY A 139 -8.15 1.70 8.38
CA GLY A 139 -7.13 1.42 7.36
C GLY A 139 -7.58 1.71 5.91
N LEU A 140 -8.88 1.86 5.69
CA LEU A 140 -9.51 2.18 4.41
C LEU A 140 -10.20 3.55 4.54
N GLY A 141 -9.62 4.58 3.94
CA GLY A 141 -10.27 5.87 3.84
C GLY A 141 -11.55 5.78 3.02
N HIS A 142 -12.58 6.54 3.43
CA HIS A 142 -13.86 6.68 2.74
C HIS A 142 -13.66 7.06 1.27
N GLY A 143 -13.80 6.09 0.36
CA GLY A 143 -13.74 6.32 -1.08
C GLY A 143 -15.16 6.37 -1.62
N GLN A 144 -15.54 7.49 -2.23
CA GLN A 144 -16.83 7.61 -2.91
C GLN A 144 -17.00 6.48 -3.93
N ALA A 145 -18.16 5.84 -3.89
CA ALA A 145 -18.62 4.91 -4.90
C ALA A 145 -18.71 5.66 -6.24
N ALA A 146 -17.64 5.64 -7.02
CA ALA A 146 -17.71 5.99 -8.42
C ALA A 146 -18.45 4.85 -9.13
N SER A 147 -19.78 4.93 -9.07
CA SER A 147 -20.68 4.29 -10.01
C SER A 147 -20.37 4.89 -11.39
N GLN A 148 -19.41 4.32 -12.10
CA GLN A 148 -19.38 4.53 -13.55
C GLN A 148 -20.42 3.60 -14.14
N ALA A 149 -21.54 4.23 -14.50
CA ALA A 149 -22.61 3.70 -15.34
C ALA A 149 -22.13 3.53 -16.78
#